data_AF-A0A1M5EYF5-F1
#
_entry.id   AF-A0A1M5EYF5-F1
#
_cell.length_a   1.000
_cell.length_b   1.000
_cell.length_c   1.000
_cell.angle_alpha   90.00
_cell.angle_beta   90.00
_cell.angle_gamma   90.00
#
_symmetry.space_group_name_H-M   'P 1'
#
loop_
_entity.id
_entity.type
_entity.pdbx_description
1 polymer ?
#
loop_
_entity_poly.entity_id
_entity_poly.type
_entity_poly.pdbx_seq_one_letter_code
_entity_poly.pdbx_strand_id
1 'polypeptide(L)'
;MSQSRPPDARIAELTEKKSQLDAQIAALDARRRLSQKKDEDRIKWLLGTLVFDRLSAEPALQSPELVKLVRRDLPDRLTERDRDRGLWQILFPESHEDRP
;
A
#
# COMPACT_ATOMS: atom_id res chain seq x y z
N MET A 1 13.32 -24.61 55.09
CA MET A 1 12.88 -25.77 54.30
C MET A 1 12.13 -25.25 53.07
N SER A 2 12.76 -25.25 51.90
CA SER A 2 12.15 -24.79 50.64
C SER A 2 11.03 -25.74 50.22
N GLN A 3 9.78 -25.32 50.33
CA GLN A 3 8.67 -26.01 49.69
C GLN A 3 8.70 -25.68 48.19
N SER A 4 9.35 -26.54 47.42
CA SER A 4 9.25 -26.53 45.96
C SER A 4 7.78 -26.65 45.57
N ARG A 5 7.23 -25.68 44.83
CA ARG A 5 5.87 -25.77 44.26
C ARG A 5 5.75 -27.06 43.44
N PRO A 6 4.59 -27.75 43.47
CA PRO A 6 4.39 -28.96 42.68
C PRO A 6 4.64 -28.64 41.19
N PRO A 7 5.38 -29.49 40.47
CA PRO A 7 5.85 -29.22 39.10
C PRO A 7 4.69 -28.88 38.14
N ASP A 8 3.52 -29.47 38.34
CA ASP A 8 2.33 -29.24 37.51
C ASP A 8 1.79 -27.81 37.63
N ALA A 9 1.79 -27.23 38.84
CA ALA A 9 1.38 -25.84 39.04
C ALA A 9 2.33 -24.85 38.34
N ARG A 10 3.63 -25.19 38.30
CA ARG A 10 4.63 -24.39 37.59
C ARG A 10 4.50 -24.52 36.07
N ILE A 11 4.16 -25.69 35.57
CA ILE A 11 3.92 -25.92 34.13
C ILE A 11 2.65 -25.19 33.67
N ALA A 12 1.58 -25.20 34.46
CA ALA A 12 0.36 -24.46 34.16
C ALA A 12 0.63 -22.94 34.10
N GLU A 13 1.33 -22.39 35.09
CA GLU A 13 1.71 -20.97 35.14
C GLU A 13 2.58 -20.57 33.93
N LEU A 14 3.52 -21.43 33.52
CA LEU A 14 4.36 -21.18 32.35
C LEU A 14 3.57 -21.25 31.03
N THR A 15 2.63 -22.18 30.92
CA THR A 15 1.76 -22.29 29.75
C THR A 15 0.89 -21.06 29.58
N GLU A 16 0.32 -20.56 30.67
CA GLU A 16 -0.49 -19.34 30.67
C GLU A 16 0.35 -18.10 30.32
N LYS A 17 1.55 -17.97 30.91
CA LYS A 17 2.46 -16.87 30.55
C LYS A 17 2.86 -16.93 29.08
N LYS A 18 3.09 -18.13 28.55
CA LYS A 18 3.39 -18.32 27.13
C LYS A 18 2.23 -17.86 26.25
N SER A 19 1.00 -18.26 26.54
CA SER A 19 -0.16 -17.86 25.74
C SER A 19 -0.39 -16.34 25.77
N GLN A 20 -0.16 -15.70 26.92
CA GLN A 20 -0.23 -14.24 27.06
C GLN A 20 0.85 -13.54 26.23
N LEU A 21 2.08 -14.06 26.22
CA LEU A 21 3.17 -13.51 25.40
C LEU A 21 2.91 -13.71 23.91
N ASP A 22 2.43 -14.89 23.49
CA ASP A 22 2.07 -15.17 22.10
C ASP A 22 0.97 -14.22 21.61
N ALA A 23 -0.03 -13.94 22.44
CA ALA A 23 -1.08 -12.96 22.12
C ALA A 23 -0.53 -11.53 21.98
N GLN A 24 0.41 -11.13 22.84
CA GLN A 24 1.06 -9.82 22.76
C GLN A 24 1.91 -9.68 21.49
N ILE A 25 2.66 -10.72 21.13
CA ILE A 25 3.45 -10.76 19.89
C ILE A 25 2.52 -10.60 18.69
N ALA A 26 1.44 -11.38 18.62
CA ALA A 26 0.48 -11.31 17.53
C ALA A 26 -0.15 -9.90 17.40
N ALA A 27 -0.48 -9.26 18.52
CA ALA A 27 -1.03 -7.90 18.53
C ALA A 27 -0.01 -6.86 18.03
N LEU A 28 1.25 -6.98 18.45
CA LEU A 28 2.33 -6.08 17.99
C LEU A 28 2.61 -6.27 16.50
N ASP A 29 2.62 -7.51 16.01
CA ASP A 29 2.80 -7.80 14.58
C ASP A 29 1.65 -7.26 13.74
N ALA A 30 0.40 -7.41 14.20
CA ALA A 30 -0.76 -6.82 13.52
C ALA A 30 -0.65 -5.30 13.44
N ARG A 31 -0.25 -4.65 14.53
CA ARG A 31 -0.02 -3.20 14.57
C ARG A 31 1.10 -2.77 13.63
N ARG A 32 2.21 -3.52 13.57
CA ARG A 32 3.33 -3.27 12.66
C ARG A 32 2.89 -3.35 11.21
N ARG A 33 2.16 -4.41 10.83
CA ARG A 33 1.62 -4.58 9.47
C ARG A 33 0.67 -3.45 9.09
N LEU A 34 -0.18 -3.01 10.02
CA LEU A 34 -1.07 -1.88 9.79
C LEU A 34 -0.30 -0.57 9.54
N SER A 35 0.76 -0.32 10.31
CA SER A 35 1.63 0.85 10.09
C SER A 35 2.30 0.79 8.72
N GLN A 36 2.87 -0.36 8.37
CA GLN A 36 3.51 -0.57 7.07
C GLN A 36 2.56 -0.32 5.91
N LYS A 37 1.32 -0.82 6.01
CA LYS A 37 0.29 -0.57 4.98
C LYS A 37 -0.03 0.92 4.85
N LYS A 38 -0.18 1.64 5.97
CA LYS A 38 -0.41 3.09 5.95
C LYS A 38 0.76 3.84 5.29
N ASP A 39 1.98 3.44 5.59
CA ASP A 39 3.18 4.04 4.99
C ASP A 39 3.23 3.75 3.49
N GLU A 40 2.92 2.52 3.07
CA GLU A 40 2.86 2.13 1.65
C GLU A 40 1.77 2.92 0.90
N ASP A 41 0.57 3.02 1.46
CA ASP A 41 -0.54 3.80 0.89
C ASP A 41 -0.16 5.29 0.80
N ARG A 42 0.53 5.83 1.82
CA ARG A 42 1.02 7.21 1.82
C ARG A 42 2.08 7.44 0.75
N ILE A 43 3.01 6.51 0.57
CA ILE A 43 4.04 6.57 -0.48
C ILE A 43 3.39 6.56 -1.86
N LYS A 44 2.44 5.66 -2.12
CA LYS A 44 1.69 5.62 -3.39
C LYS A 44 0.97 6.94 -3.66
N TRP A 45 0.33 7.51 -2.64
CA TRP A 45 -0.35 8.80 -2.77
C TRP A 45 0.62 9.95 -3.08
N LEU A 46 1.75 10.03 -2.36
CA LEU A 46 2.76 11.07 -2.57
C LEU A 46 3.38 10.99 -3.96
N LEU A 47 3.77 9.78 -4.38
CA LEU A 47 4.33 9.55 -5.71
C LEU A 47 3.30 9.83 -6.81
N GLY A 48 2.06 9.36 -6.64
CA GLY A 48 0.98 9.60 -7.58
C GLY A 48 0.69 11.09 -7.76
N THR A 49 0.61 11.85 -6.67
CA THR A 49 0.39 13.31 -6.70
C THR A 49 1.55 14.01 -7.42
N LEU A 50 2.79 13.68 -7.07
CA LEU A 50 3.96 14.28 -7.71
C LEU A 50 4.02 14.02 -9.22
N VAL A 51 3.72 12.79 -9.65
CA VAL A 51 3.67 12.43 -11.08
C VAL A 51 2.52 13.16 -11.76
N PHE A 52 1.34 13.20 -11.16
CA PHE A 52 0.19 13.91 -11.68
C PHE A 52 0.49 15.41 -11.86
N ASP A 53 0.96 16.08 -10.81
CA ASP A 53 1.33 17.50 -10.86
C ASP A 53 2.37 17.77 -11.94
N ARG A 54 3.36 16.88 -12.10
CA ARG A 54 4.38 17.01 -13.14
C ARG A 54 3.83 16.84 -14.55
N LEU A 55 2.85 15.95 -14.75
CA LEU A 55 2.16 15.80 -16.02
C LEU A 55 1.24 17.01 -16.29
N SER A 56 0.58 17.55 -15.28
CA SER A 56 -0.35 18.67 -15.46
C SER A 56 0.32 20.04 -15.64
N ALA A 57 1.49 20.28 -15.02
CA ALA A 57 2.08 21.62 -14.94
C ALA A 57 2.51 22.18 -16.30
N GLU A 58 3.34 21.47 -17.07
CA GLU A 58 3.82 21.94 -18.38
C GLU A 58 4.18 20.76 -19.29
N PRO A 59 3.36 20.43 -20.31
CA PRO A 59 3.60 19.31 -21.22
C PRO A 59 4.97 19.36 -21.92
N ALA A 60 5.47 20.56 -22.22
CA ALA A 60 6.77 20.77 -22.85
C ALA A 60 7.97 20.51 -21.93
N LEU A 61 7.77 20.53 -20.60
CA LEU A 61 8.80 20.24 -19.59
C LEU A 61 8.66 18.85 -18.97
N GLN A 62 7.74 18.03 -19.49
CA GLN A 62 7.61 16.64 -19.09
C GLN A 62 8.85 15.87 -19.55
N SER A 63 9.39 15.03 -18.67
CA SER A 63 10.41 14.07 -19.08
C SER A 63 9.79 13.10 -20.10
N PRO A 64 10.32 12.98 -21.34
CA PRO A 64 9.77 12.09 -22.35
C PRO A 64 9.67 10.64 -21.86
N GLU A 65 10.60 10.21 -21.00
CA GLU A 65 10.61 8.86 -20.44
C GLU A 65 9.48 8.63 -19.44
N LEU A 66 9.13 9.62 -18.62
CA LEU A 66 7.98 9.53 -17.72
C LEU A 66 6.67 9.41 -18.51
N VAL A 67 6.51 10.22 -19.56
CA VAL A 67 5.32 10.21 -20.42
C VAL A 67 5.18 8.87 -21.14
N LYS A 68 6.27 8.35 -21.71
CA LYS A 68 6.29 7.03 -22.36
C LYS A 68 5.90 5.93 -21.39
N LEU A 69 6.47 5.93 -20.17
CA LEU A 69 6.17 4.93 -19.16
C LEU A 69 4.70 4.96 -18.76
N VAL A 70 4.15 6.14 -18.47
CA VAL A 70 2.73 6.28 -18.10
C VAL A 70 1.83 5.89 -19.27
N ARG A 71 2.12 6.32 -20.50
CA ARG A 71 1.32 5.94 -21.67
C ARG A 71 1.34 4.43 -21.94
N ARG A 72 2.47 3.77 -21.71
CA ARG A 72 2.61 2.32 -21.91
C ARG A 72 1.88 1.51 -20.83
N ASP A 73 2.05 1.89 -19.56
CA ASP A 73 1.69 1.02 -18.44
C ASP A 73 0.36 1.41 -17.74
N LEU A 74 -0.11 2.65 -17.88
CA LEU A 74 -1.34 3.10 -17.25
C LEU A 74 -2.61 2.44 -17.83
N PRO A 75 -2.75 2.21 -19.16
CA PRO A 75 -3.97 1.62 -19.73
C PRO A 75 -4.36 0.26 -19.13
N ASP A 76 -3.36 -0.57 -18.81
CA ASP A 76 -3.54 -1.89 -18.19
C ASP A 76 -3.94 -1.81 -16.71
N ARG A 77 -3.82 -0.63 -16.09
CA ARG A 77 -4.15 -0.38 -14.68
C ARG A 77 -5.49 0.33 -14.50
N LEU A 78 -6.05 0.90 -15.55
CA LEU A 78 -7.35 1.57 -15.49
C LEU A 78 -8.47 0.54 -15.38
N THR A 79 -9.34 0.69 -14.38
CA THR A 79 -10.57 -0.09 -14.28
C THR A 79 -11.58 0.36 -15.35
N GLU A 80 -12.60 -0.46 -15.63
CA GLU A 80 -13.69 -0.09 -16.54
C GLU A 80 -14.35 1.25 -16.12
N ARG A 81 -14.59 1.43 -14.82
CA ARG A 81 -15.10 2.69 -14.26
C ARG A 81 -14.19 3.89 -14.53
N ASP A 82 -12.88 3.71 -14.54
CA ASP A 82 -11.93 4.79 -14.83
C ASP A 82 -11.96 5.17 -16.31
N ARG A 83 -12.14 4.18 -17.19
CA ARG A 83 -12.31 4.37 -18.63
C ARG A 83 -13.63 5.09 -18.93
N ASP A 84 -14.73 4.65 -18.32
CA ASP A 84 -16.06 5.28 -18.47
C ASP A 84 -16.06 6.74 -18.03
N ARG A 85 -15.22 7.10 -17.06
CA ARG A 85 -15.03 8.47 -16.58
C ARG A 85 -14.13 9.31 -17.48
N GLY A 86 -13.56 8.73 -18.54
CA GLY A 86 -12.66 9.40 -19.46
C GLY A 86 -11.34 9.85 -18.83
N LEU A 87 -10.88 9.18 -17.76
CA LEU A 87 -9.67 9.61 -17.03
C LEU A 87 -8.41 9.59 -17.92
N TRP A 88 -8.36 8.67 -18.90
CA TRP A 88 -7.28 8.61 -19.89
C TRP A 88 -7.21 9.88 -20.75
N GLN A 89 -8.35 10.32 -21.28
CA GLN A 89 -8.45 11.49 -22.14
C GLN A 89 -8.16 12.79 -21.37
N ILE A 90 -8.46 12.84 -20.06
CA ILE A 90 -8.06 13.97 -19.21
C ILE A 90 -6.53 14.06 -19.09
N LEU A 91 -5.84 12.94 -18.94
CA LEU A 91 -4.38 12.89 -18.81
C LEU A 91 -3.65 13.09 -20.14
N PHE A 92 -4.22 12.59 -21.23
CA PHE A 92 -3.66 12.68 -22.57
C PHE A 92 -4.71 13.15 -23.59
N PRO A 93 -5.04 14.46 -23.61
CA PRO A 93 -6.08 15.01 -24.48
C PRO A 93 -5.81 14.78 -25.97
N GLU A 94 -4.52 14.76 -26.34
CA GLU A 94 -4.05 14.56 -27.73
C GLU A 94 -4.15 13.10 -28.20
N SER A 95 -4.37 12.15 -27.28
CA SER A 95 -4.55 10.76 -27.64
C SER A 95 -5.97 10.56 -28.17
N HIS A 96 -6.15 10.75 -29.48
CA HIS A 96 -7.38 10.42 -30.22
C HIS A 96 -7.60 8.90 -30.38
N GLU A 97 -7.34 8.11 -29.34
CA GLU A 97 -7.84 6.73 -29.26
C GLU A 97 -9.25 6.82 -28.67
N ASP A 98 -10.25 6.35 -29.43
CA ASP A 98 -11.71 6.52 -29.28
C ASP A 98 -12.32 7.78 -29.90
N ARG A 99 -12.13 7.97 -31.21
CA ARG A 99 -13.28 8.31 -32.06
C ARG A 99 -13.50 7.18 -33.07
N PRO A 100 -14.70 6.58 -33.14
CA PRO A 100 -15.06 5.72 -34.26
C PRO A 100 -15.06 6.48 -35.59
#